data_AF-A0A1Q2HTR2-F1
#
_entry.id   AF-A0A1Q2HTR2-F1
#
_cell.length_a   1.000
_cell.length_b   1.000
_cell.length_c   1.000
_cell.angle_alpha   90.00
_cell.angle_beta   90.00
_cell.angle_gamma   90.00
#
_symmetry.space_group_name_H-M   'P 1'
#
loop_
_entity.id
_entity.type
_entity.pdbx_description
1 polymer ?
#
loop_
_entity_poly.entity_id
_entity_poly.type
_entity_poly.pdbx_seq_one_letter_code
_entity_poly.pdbx_strand_id
1 'polypeptide(L)'
;MATTRKAFIQTLEAAIEEHFEPISRRYSWVTRSGELVWMIALDEDPGRPWFGFKPVRYAHRDWVAPDMNNMACGAIVDDEPVIPVFDDSYALDYSAIPGPPFETFFDSGLPHRDRRSTPTSDPRFLDLATRKHDYELFFRNLKTNLGKFRTLEDMTNYMIQTRPGVTREAIEEFYQQRRQAMQTCNR
;
A
#
# COMPACT_ATOMS: atom_id res chain seq x y z
N MET A 1 27.25 -11.71 8.67
CA MET A 1 26.15 -12.31 9.46
C MET A 1 24.96 -12.46 8.54
N ALA A 2 24.15 -13.51 8.68
CA ALA A 2 22.95 -13.66 7.85
C ALA A 2 21.86 -12.69 8.35
N THR A 3 21.38 -11.81 7.46
CA THR A 3 20.25 -10.93 7.75
C THR A 3 18.98 -11.77 7.96
N THR A 4 18.33 -11.63 9.12
CA THR A 4 17.17 -12.46 9.46
C THR A 4 15.87 -11.88 8.92
N ARG A 5 14.87 -12.72 8.62
CA ARG A 5 13.50 -12.31 8.25
C ARG A 5 12.94 -11.24 9.20
N LYS A 6 13.18 -11.41 10.51
CA LYS A 6 12.76 -10.45 11.54
C LYS A 6 13.35 -9.06 11.32
N ALA A 7 14.63 -8.95 10.98
CA ALA A 7 15.28 -7.67 10.76
C ALA A 7 14.72 -6.93 9.54
N PHE A 8 14.46 -7.65 8.43
CA PHE A 8 13.76 -7.09 7.26
C PHE A 8 12.37 -6.55 7.61
N ILE A 9 11.57 -7.30 8.37
CA ILE A 9 10.24 -6.86 8.81
C ILE A 9 10.35 -5.57 9.63
N GLN A 10 11.26 -5.51 10.60
CA GLN A 10 11.47 -4.32 11.42
C GLN A 10 11.94 -3.12 10.61
N THR A 11 12.78 -3.32 9.58
CA THR A 11 13.18 -2.27 8.63
C THR A 11 12.00 -1.78 7.78
N LEU A 12 11.12 -2.69 7.35
CA LEU A 12 9.90 -2.38 6.59
C LEU A 12 8.89 -1.59 7.44
N GLU A 13 8.54 -2.09 8.63
CA GLU A 13 7.63 -1.43 9.56
C GLU A 13 8.13 -0.02 9.91
N ALA A 14 9.41 0.13 10.26
CA ALA A 14 10.00 1.44 10.57
C ALA A 14 9.90 2.42 9.39
N ALA A 15 10.17 1.98 8.16
CA ALA A 15 10.07 2.83 6.98
C ALA A 15 8.62 3.21 6.59
N ILE A 16 7.64 2.36 6.96
CA ILE A 16 6.23 2.72 6.86
C ILE A 16 5.90 3.80 7.92
N GLU A 17 6.35 3.62 9.16
CA GLU A 17 5.99 4.46 10.31
C GLU A 17 6.55 5.89 10.26
N GLU A 18 7.63 6.12 9.52
CA GLU A 18 8.10 7.48 9.13
C GLU A 18 7.06 8.26 8.28
N HIS A 19 6.08 7.56 7.70
CA HIS A 19 5.14 8.10 6.73
C HIS A 19 3.66 7.83 7.05
N PHE A 20 3.31 6.76 7.74
CA PHE A 20 1.94 6.37 8.06
C PHE A 20 1.80 6.02 9.55
N GLU A 21 0.69 6.43 10.18
CA GLU A 21 0.39 6.14 11.59
C GLU A 21 -0.06 4.68 11.76
N PRO A 22 0.54 3.86 12.65
CA PRO A 22 0.06 2.51 12.90
C PRO A 22 -1.33 2.54 13.55
N ILE A 23 -2.19 1.57 13.19
CA ILE A 23 -3.49 1.37 13.83
C ILE A 23 -3.52 0.07 14.64
N SER A 24 -4.57 -0.14 15.43
CA SER A 24 -4.77 -1.31 16.31
C SER A 24 -4.90 -2.66 15.59
N ARG A 25 -4.66 -2.70 14.27
CA ARG A 25 -4.75 -3.87 13.40
C ARG A 25 -3.35 -4.25 12.91
N ARG A 26 -3.04 -5.55 13.00
CA ARG A 26 -1.74 -6.11 12.59
C ARG A 26 -1.37 -5.68 11.15
N TYR A 27 -0.13 -5.22 10.96
CA TYR A 27 0.43 -4.73 9.70
C TYR A 27 -0.51 -3.78 8.95
N SER A 28 -1.05 -2.78 9.63
CA SER A 28 -1.96 -1.79 9.06
C SER A 28 -1.60 -0.40 9.55
N TRP A 29 -1.54 0.56 8.62
CA TRP A 29 -1.19 1.96 8.90
C TRP A 29 -2.09 2.90 8.09
N VAL A 30 -2.24 4.14 8.56
CA VAL A 30 -3.07 5.17 7.95
C VAL A 30 -2.33 6.47 7.69
N THR A 31 -2.80 7.24 6.71
CA THR A 31 -2.41 8.65 6.52
C THR A 31 -3.64 9.47 6.18
N ARG A 32 -3.55 10.79 6.29
CA ARG A 32 -4.67 11.71 6.03
C ARG A 32 -4.27 12.76 5.01
N SER A 33 -5.20 13.11 4.12
CA SER A 33 -5.08 14.25 3.20
C SER A 33 -6.42 14.98 3.13
N GLY A 34 -6.48 16.15 3.79
CA GLY A 34 -7.72 16.93 3.89
C GLY A 34 -8.85 16.19 4.60
N GLU A 35 -9.85 15.77 3.83
CA GLU A 35 -11.02 15.02 4.26
C GLU A 35 -10.85 13.51 4.11
N LEU A 36 -9.85 13.04 3.36
CA LEU A 36 -9.62 11.63 3.11
C LEU A 36 -8.69 11.00 4.15
N VAL A 37 -9.07 9.80 4.61
CA VAL A 37 -8.23 8.88 5.37
C VAL A 37 -7.89 7.72 4.44
N TRP A 38 -6.60 7.40 4.35
CA TRP A 38 -6.08 6.28 3.58
C TRP A 38 -5.60 5.19 4.54
N MET A 39 -5.85 3.94 4.19
CA MET A 39 -5.30 2.77 4.89
C MET A 39 -4.45 1.96 3.93
N ILE A 40 -3.23 1.67 4.35
CA ILE A 40 -2.36 0.64 3.76
C ILE A 40 -2.28 -0.53 4.73
N ALA A 41 -2.12 -1.74 4.20
CA ALA A 41 -1.90 -2.92 5.02
C ALA A 41 -1.09 -3.97 4.28
N LEU A 42 -0.45 -4.85 5.05
CA LEU A 42 0.22 -6.04 4.52
C LEU A 42 -0.53 -7.30 4.99
N ASP A 43 -0.46 -8.37 4.20
CA ASP A 43 -0.79 -9.73 4.64
C ASP A 43 0.49 -10.53 4.81
N GLU A 44 0.61 -11.21 5.94
CA GLU A 44 1.61 -12.27 6.13
C GLU A 44 0.95 -13.59 5.72
N ASP A 45 1.29 -14.14 4.56
CA ASP A 45 0.89 -15.51 4.19
C ASP A 45 1.74 -16.50 5.02
N PRO A 46 1.15 -17.30 5.93
CA PRO A 46 1.92 -18.22 6.79
C PRO A 46 2.67 -19.30 6.00
N GLY A 47 2.25 -19.57 4.76
CA GLY A 47 2.88 -20.54 3.85
C GLY A 47 3.98 -19.93 2.96
N ARG A 48 4.24 -18.62 3.04
CA ARG A 48 5.24 -17.94 2.20
C ARG A 48 6.17 -17.03 3.01
N PRO A 49 7.41 -16.82 2.54
CA PRO A 49 8.38 -16.02 3.29
C PRO A 49 8.16 -14.50 3.29
N TRP A 50 7.11 -13.99 2.63
CA TRP A 50 6.94 -12.57 2.27
C TRP A 50 5.60 -11.95 2.73
N PHE A 51 5.49 -10.63 2.50
CA PHE A 51 4.31 -9.82 2.81
C PHE A 51 3.63 -9.38 1.53
N GLY A 52 2.35 -9.73 1.36
CA GLY A 52 1.53 -9.22 0.27
C GLY A 52 0.99 -7.83 0.60
N PHE A 53 1.16 -6.85 -0.28
CA PHE A 53 0.53 -5.55 -0.09
C PHE A 53 -0.98 -5.65 -0.34
N LYS A 54 -1.81 -5.30 0.65
CA LYS A 54 -3.27 -5.26 0.48
C LYS A 54 -3.65 -4.01 -0.33
N PRO A 55 -4.73 -4.06 -1.12
CA PRO A 55 -5.19 -2.89 -1.86
C PRO A 55 -5.35 -1.68 -0.93
N VAL A 56 -4.81 -0.53 -1.34
CA VAL A 56 -4.97 0.73 -0.59
C VAL A 56 -6.45 1.02 -0.47
N ARG A 57 -6.89 1.43 0.72
CA ARG A 57 -8.27 1.84 0.96
C ARG A 57 -8.36 3.31 1.30
N TYR A 58 -9.49 3.92 0.96
CA TYR A 58 -9.80 5.29 1.32
C TYR A 58 -11.24 5.45 1.81
N ALA A 59 -11.46 6.48 2.61
CA ALA A 59 -12.77 6.90 3.08
C ALA A 59 -12.75 8.40 3.41
N HIS A 60 -13.92 9.04 3.38
CA HIS A 60 -14.09 10.34 4.01
C HIS A 60 -13.99 10.19 5.53
N ARG A 61 -13.24 11.07 6.20
CA ARG A 61 -12.91 10.98 7.63
C ARG A 61 -14.14 10.82 8.55
N ASP A 62 -15.25 11.48 8.21
CA ASP A 62 -16.50 11.44 8.98
C ASP A 62 -17.21 10.06 8.91
N TRP A 63 -16.76 9.14 8.05
CA TRP A 63 -17.25 7.76 7.98
C TRP A 63 -16.37 6.79 8.78
N VAL A 64 -15.19 7.24 9.23
CA VAL A 64 -14.19 6.39 9.88
C VAL A 64 -14.46 6.32 11.37
N ALA A 65 -14.49 5.10 11.91
CA ALA A 65 -14.63 4.89 13.34
C ALA A 65 -13.40 5.43 14.11
N PRO A 66 -13.53 5.91 15.36
CA PRO A 66 -12.40 6.44 16.13
C PRO A 66 -11.23 5.46 16.32
N ASP A 67 -11.50 4.15 16.30
CA ASP A 67 -10.51 3.07 16.40
C ASP A 67 -10.00 2.57 15.04
N MET A 68 -10.40 3.22 13.95
CA MET A 68 -10.07 2.89 12.55
C MET A 68 -10.54 1.50 12.07
N ASN A 69 -11.35 0.77 12.86
CA ASN A 69 -11.63 -0.64 12.59
C ASN A 69 -12.35 -0.84 11.23
N ASN A 70 -13.22 0.11 10.86
CA ASN A 70 -14.10 0.02 9.70
C ASN A 70 -13.42 0.40 8.38
N MET A 71 -12.18 0.88 8.42
CA MET A 71 -11.35 1.11 7.22
C MET A 71 -11.19 -0.14 6.36
N ALA A 72 -11.35 -1.34 6.94
CA ALA A 72 -11.45 -2.61 6.24
C ALA A 72 -12.51 -2.61 5.11
N CYS A 73 -13.60 -1.88 5.29
CA CYS A 73 -14.74 -1.77 4.38
C CYS A 73 -14.73 -0.51 3.51
N GLY A 74 -13.70 0.35 3.65
CA GLY A 74 -13.50 1.54 2.83
C GLY A 74 -13.37 1.24 1.34
N ALA A 75 -13.53 2.27 0.51
CA ALA A 75 -13.35 2.17 -0.94
C ALA A 75 -11.93 1.68 -1.26
N ILE A 76 -11.80 0.79 -2.24
CA ILE A 76 -10.49 0.33 -2.73
C ILE A 76 -10.01 1.36 -3.75
N VAL A 77 -8.69 1.59 -3.78
CA VAL A 77 -8.01 2.22 -4.91
C VAL A 77 -7.56 1.13 -5.86
N ASP A 78 -8.14 1.11 -7.06
CA ASP A 78 -7.88 0.15 -8.14
C ASP A 78 -7.24 0.80 -9.39
N ASP A 79 -6.96 2.11 -9.37
CA ASP A 79 -6.32 2.82 -10.49
C ASP A 79 -4.80 3.02 -10.30
N GLU A 80 -4.02 2.59 -11.30
CA GLU A 80 -2.56 2.71 -11.35
C GLU A 80 -1.99 4.14 -11.21
N PRO A 81 -2.68 5.25 -11.59
CA PRO A 81 -2.15 6.59 -11.31
C PRO A 81 -2.35 7.09 -9.86
N VAL A 82 -3.22 6.48 -9.05
CA VAL A 82 -3.45 6.86 -7.63
C VAL A 82 -2.55 6.07 -6.69
N ILE A 83 -2.39 4.77 -6.97
CA ILE A 83 -1.26 3.96 -6.50
C ILE A 83 -0.27 3.88 -7.68
N PRO A 84 0.56 4.91 -7.93
CA PRO A 84 1.53 4.89 -9.02
C PRO A 84 2.19 3.53 -9.11
N VAL A 85 1.99 2.85 -10.23
CA VAL A 85 3.01 1.95 -10.75
C VAL A 85 4.19 2.87 -11.06
N PHE A 86 5.04 3.06 -10.06
CA PHE A 86 6.32 3.69 -10.24
C PHE A 86 7.02 2.89 -11.36
N ASP A 87 7.44 3.58 -12.43
CA ASP A 87 7.99 2.92 -13.64
C ASP A 87 9.13 1.93 -13.28
N ASP A 88 9.81 2.24 -12.17
CA ASP A 88 10.71 1.40 -11.40
C ASP A 88 9.93 0.33 -10.60
N SER A 89 9.59 -0.77 -11.29
CA SER A 89 8.84 -1.91 -10.76
C SER A 89 9.66 -3.20 -10.75
N TYR A 90 10.23 -3.54 -9.60
CA TYR A 90 10.90 -4.84 -9.34
C TYR A 90 10.20 -5.74 -8.32
N ALA A 91 10.21 -7.03 -8.67
CA ALA A 91 9.92 -8.14 -7.77
C ALA A 91 11.18 -8.53 -7.00
N LEU A 92 11.00 -8.75 -5.69
CA LEU A 92 11.99 -9.40 -4.84
C LEU A 92 11.41 -10.76 -4.43
N ASP A 93 11.98 -11.82 -5.00
CA ASP A 93 11.69 -13.19 -4.57
C ASP A 93 12.40 -13.45 -3.23
N TYR A 94 11.67 -13.99 -2.25
CA TYR A 94 12.20 -14.32 -0.93
C TYR A 94 12.52 -15.81 -0.77
N SER A 95 12.57 -16.60 -1.84
CA SER A 95 12.81 -18.07 -1.86
C SER A 95 14.10 -18.56 -1.20
N ALA A 96 15.07 -17.69 -0.90
CA ALA A 96 16.21 -18.03 -0.04
C ALA A 96 15.83 -18.23 1.44
N ILE A 97 14.64 -17.78 1.84
CA ILE A 97 13.93 -18.21 3.04
C ILE A 97 13.05 -19.41 2.60
N PRO A 98 13.11 -20.59 3.26
CA PRO A 98 12.48 -21.81 2.74
C PRO A 98 10.99 -21.67 2.38
N GLY A 99 10.67 -21.75 1.08
CA GLY A 99 9.29 -21.70 0.55
C GLY A 99 9.24 -21.46 -0.97
N PRO A 100 8.11 -21.71 -1.65
CA PRO A 100 7.97 -21.53 -3.10
C PRO A 100 7.77 -20.05 -3.53
N PRO A 101 8.31 -19.63 -4.70
CA PRO A 101 8.36 -18.23 -5.14
C PRO A 101 7.17 -17.79 -6.01
N PHE A 102 6.59 -16.60 -5.75
CA PHE A 102 5.72 -15.86 -6.68
C PHE A 102 5.65 -14.36 -6.29
N GLU A 103 5.33 -13.52 -7.29
CA GLU A 103 5.19 -12.06 -7.36
C GLU A 103 4.39 -11.36 -6.22
N THR A 104 4.60 -10.10 -5.80
CA THR A 104 5.60 -8.98 -6.02
C THR A 104 5.20 -7.89 -4.97
N PHE A 105 6.05 -7.20 -4.19
CA PHE A 105 6.90 -6.02 -4.49
C PHE A 105 7.80 -5.65 -3.30
N PHE A 106 9.05 -5.26 -3.57
CA PHE A 106 9.61 -4.02 -3.01
C PHE A 106 10.79 -3.55 -3.87
N ASP A 107 10.60 -2.44 -4.60
CA ASP A 107 11.65 -1.85 -5.43
C ASP A 107 12.32 -0.63 -4.74
N SER A 108 13.62 -0.55 -4.97
CA SER A 108 14.56 0.49 -4.60
C SER A 108 14.77 1.63 -5.60
N GLY A 109 14.28 1.50 -6.84
CA GLY A 109 14.53 2.52 -7.87
C GLY A 109 16.00 2.60 -8.31
N LEU A 110 16.73 1.47 -8.27
CA LEU A 110 18.10 1.41 -8.78
C LEU A 110 18.09 1.19 -10.31
N PRO A 111 18.83 1.99 -11.09
CA PRO A 111 18.71 1.97 -12.55
C PRO A 111 19.46 0.78 -13.16
N HIS A 112 18.77 -0.13 -13.86
CA HIS A 112 19.29 -0.84 -15.04
C HIS A 112 18.19 -1.58 -15.83
N ARG A 113 18.39 -1.79 -17.13
CA ARG A 113 17.34 -2.15 -18.11
C ARG A 113 16.86 -3.62 -18.15
N ASP A 114 17.30 -4.48 -17.25
CA ASP A 114 17.11 -5.93 -17.37
C ASP A 114 16.14 -6.51 -16.34
N ARG A 115 14.83 -6.44 -16.64
CA ARG A 115 13.75 -7.15 -15.92
C ARG A 115 13.89 -8.68 -16.11
N ARG A 116 14.83 -9.30 -15.39
CA ARG A 116 14.95 -10.77 -15.28
C ARG A 116 15.10 -11.17 -13.81
N SER A 117 14.39 -12.24 -13.44
CA SER A 117 14.41 -12.85 -12.11
C SER A 117 15.85 -13.05 -11.62
N THR A 118 16.28 -12.21 -10.69
CA THR A 118 17.68 -12.17 -10.25
C THR A 118 17.88 -13.12 -9.07
N PRO A 119 18.87 -14.03 -9.10
CA PRO A 119 19.14 -14.92 -7.98
C PRO A 119 19.46 -14.15 -6.68
N THR A 120 18.80 -14.55 -5.60
CA THR A 120 18.86 -13.98 -4.24
C THR A 120 20.21 -14.13 -3.53
N SER A 121 21.23 -14.66 -4.21
CA SER A 121 22.59 -14.82 -3.70
C SER A 121 23.43 -13.54 -3.73
N ASP A 122 22.93 -12.44 -4.31
CA ASP A 122 23.63 -11.16 -4.32
C ASP A 122 23.59 -10.48 -2.93
N PRO A 123 24.75 -10.24 -2.28
CA PRO A 123 24.80 -9.65 -0.94
C PRO A 123 24.16 -8.25 -0.84
N ARG A 124 24.02 -7.52 -1.95
CA ARG A 124 23.43 -6.17 -1.96
C ARG A 124 21.96 -6.17 -1.53
N PHE A 125 21.23 -7.26 -1.76
CA PHE A 125 19.83 -7.38 -1.29
C PHE A 125 19.70 -7.65 0.21
N LEU A 126 20.80 -8.00 0.89
CA LEU A 126 20.85 -8.25 2.33
C LEU A 126 21.24 -7.01 3.15
N ASP A 127 21.59 -5.89 2.49
CA ASP A 127 21.90 -4.61 3.14
C ASP A 127 20.64 -3.89 3.61
N LEU A 128 20.37 -3.99 4.91
CA LEU A 128 19.24 -3.33 5.56
C LEU A 128 19.29 -1.80 5.49
N ALA A 129 20.47 -1.18 5.37
CA ALA A 129 20.58 0.28 5.28
C ALA A 129 20.11 0.78 3.91
N THR A 130 20.56 0.12 2.83
CA THR A 130 20.03 0.33 1.48
C THR A 130 18.52 0.07 1.47
N ARG A 131 18.07 -1.11 1.93
CA ARG A 131 16.62 -1.44 1.95
C ARG A 131 15.78 -0.46 2.77
N LYS A 132 16.26 0.11 3.89
CA LYS A 132 15.53 1.16 4.62
C LYS A 132 15.31 2.40 3.76
N HIS A 133 16.36 2.88 3.08
CA HIS A 133 16.28 4.06 2.20
C HIS A 133 15.28 3.86 1.06
N ASP A 134 15.33 2.68 0.44
CA ASP A 134 14.43 2.24 -0.62
C ASP A 134 12.97 2.27 -0.16
N TYR A 135 12.73 1.75 1.04
CA TYR A 135 11.40 1.69 1.65
C TYR A 135 10.87 3.09 1.97
N GLU A 136 11.71 3.96 2.57
CA GLU A 136 11.37 5.37 2.82
C GLU A 136 11.08 6.15 1.53
N LEU A 137 11.80 5.88 0.43
CA LEU A 137 11.53 6.53 -0.85
C LEU A 137 10.16 6.12 -1.39
N PHE A 138 9.85 4.83 -1.39
CA PHE A 138 8.55 4.31 -1.81
C PHE A 138 7.40 4.89 -0.98
N PHE A 139 7.46 4.80 0.34
CA PHE A 139 6.35 5.24 1.22
C PHE A 139 6.16 6.77 1.22
N ARG A 140 7.24 7.54 1.08
CA ARG A 140 7.20 8.99 0.85
C ARG A 140 6.52 9.33 -0.47
N ASN A 141 6.88 8.64 -1.55
CA ASN A 141 6.28 8.86 -2.87
C ASN A 141 4.80 8.44 -2.88
N LEU A 142 4.46 7.31 -2.27
CA LEU A 142 3.07 6.88 -2.08
C LEU A 142 2.28 7.94 -1.31
N LYS A 143 2.74 8.34 -0.11
CA LYS A 143 2.10 9.40 0.71
C LYS A 143 1.93 10.71 -0.06
N THR A 144 2.92 11.10 -0.85
CA THR A 144 2.88 12.31 -1.69
C THR A 144 1.82 12.23 -2.78
N ASN A 145 1.67 11.06 -3.41
CA ASN A 145 0.65 10.83 -4.44
C ASN A 145 -0.77 10.74 -3.86
N LEU A 146 -0.96 10.01 -2.76
CA LEU A 146 -2.24 10.01 -2.01
C LEU A 146 -2.59 11.43 -1.53
N GLY A 147 -1.59 12.22 -1.14
CA GLY A 147 -1.73 13.61 -0.73
C GLY A 147 -2.25 14.59 -1.80
N LYS A 148 -2.25 14.20 -3.09
CA LYS A 148 -2.85 14.99 -4.18
C LYS A 148 -4.38 15.00 -4.10
N PHE A 149 -4.99 13.95 -3.56
CA PHE A 149 -6.43 13.81 -3.41
C PHE A 149 -6.80 14.20 -1.96
N ARG A 150 -7.64 15.22 -1.79
CA ARG A 150 -7.95 15.80 -0.48
C ARG A 150 -9.43 15.71 -0.10
N THR A 151 -10.28 15.38 -1.05
CA THR A 151 -11.74 15.32 -0.93
C THR A 151 -12.29 14.15 -1.74
N LEU A 152 -13.53 13.74 -1.48
CA LEU A 152 -14.22 12.78 -2.35
C LEU A 152 -14.42 13.33 -3.77
N GLU A 153 -14.49 14.65 -3.92
CA GLU A 153 -14.67 15.32 -5.21
C GLU A 153 -13.41 15.23 -6.09
N ASP A 154 -12.22 15.28 -5.50
CA ASP A 154 -10.96 15.01 -6.23
C ASP A 154 -10.97 13.59 -6.81
N MET A 155 -11.41 12.61 -6.01
CA MET A 155 -11.56 11.21 -6.44
C MET A 155 -12.67 11.04 -7.48
N THR A 156 -13.79 11.77 -7.37
CA THR A 156 -14.88 11.75 -8.36
C THR A 156 -14.39 12.24 -9.72
N ASN A 157 -13.77 13.42 -9.76
CA ASN A 157 -13.27 14.01 -11.01
C ASN A 157 -12.20 13.12 -11.65
N TYR A 158 -11.33 12.54 -10.83
CA TYR A 158 -10.35 11.57 -11.28
C TYR A 158 -10.98 10.31 -11.88
N MET A 159 -11.93 9.66 -11.19
CA MET A 159 -12.62 8.47 -11.71
C MET A 159 -13.38 8.74 -13.02
N ILE A 160 -14.03 9.91 -13.15
CA ILE A 160 -14.70 10.31 -14.40
C ILE A 160 -13.66 10.49 -15.53
N GLN A 161 -12.49 11.06 -15.23
CA GLN A 161 -11.43 11.27 -16.20
C GLN A 161 -10.80 9.94 -16.68
N THR A 162 -10.62 8.96 -15.79
CA THR A 162 -9.88 7.73 -16.07
C THR A 162 -10.74 6.52 -16.44
N ARG A 163 -12.04 6.53 -16.15
CA ARG A 163 -12.94 5.38 -16.37
C ARG A 163 -14.06 5.74 -17.37
N PRO A 164 -13.86 5.49 -18.68
CA PRO A 164 -14.87 5.79 -19.71
C PRO A 164 -16.24 5.18 -19.40
N GLY A 165 -17.28 6.00 -19.43
CA GLY A 165 -18.66 5.59 -19.15
C GLY A 165 -19.08 5.62 -17.68
N VAL A 166 -18.19 5.95 -16.74
CA VAL A 166 -18.57 6.23 -15.35
C VAL A 166 -19.17 7.64 -15.26
N THR A 167 -20.36 7.75 -14.68
CA THR A 167 -21.03 9.04 -14.43
C THR A 167 -20.85 9.50 -12.98
N ARG A 168 -21.15 10.77 -12.72
CA ARG A 168 -21.10 11.35 -11.37
C ARG A 168 -22.11 10.66 -10.43
N GLU A 169 -23.31 10.40 -10.92
CA GLU A 169 -24.40 9.75 -10.18
C GLU A 169 -23.99 8.33 -9.74
N ALA A 170 -23.34 7.57 -10.63
CA ALA A 170 -22.82 6.23 -10.31
C ALA A 170 -21.73 6.26 -9.21
N ILE A 171 -20.88 7.31 -9.19
CA ILE A 171 -19.88 7.51 -8.14
C ILE A 171 -20.54 7.91 -6.82
N GLU A 172 -21.55 8.77 -6.85
CA GLU A 172 -22.31 9.17 -5.67
C GLU A 172 -23.06 7.97 -5.05
N GLU A 173 -23.69 7.12 -5.85
CA GLU A 173 -24.28 5.85 -5.40
C GLU A 173 -23.22 4.93 -4.78
N PHE A 174 -22.07 4.76 -5.42
CA PHE A 174 -20.94 3.99 -4.87
C PHE A 174 -20.50 4.53 -3.51
N TYR A 175 -20.35 5.85 -3.35
CA TYR A 175 -20.00 6.46 -2.07
C TYR A 175 -21.06 6.25 -0.99
N GLN A 176 -22.36 6.31 -1.31
CA GLN A 176 -23.41 5.98 -0.32
C GLN A 176 -23.34 4.50 0.10
N GLN A 177 -23.12 3.58 -0.85
CA GLN A 177 -22.93 2.16 -0.55
C GLN A 177 -21.70 1.94 0.35
N ARG A 178 -20.58 2.61 0.09
CA ARG A 178 -19.36 2.51 0.93
C ARG A 178 -19.57 3.08 2.32
N ARG A 179 -20.23 4.23 2.45
CA ARG A 179 -20.62 4.82 3.73
C ARG A 179 -21.48 3.87 4.55
N GLN A 180 -22.50 3.26 3.95
CA GLN A 180 -23.36 2.26 4.61
C GLN A 180 -22.57 1.02 5.04
N ALA A 181 -21.71 0.48 4.15
CA ALA A 181 -20.85 -0.66 4.47
C ALA A 181 -19.88 -0.36 5.64
N MET A 182 -19.34 0.86 5.73
CA MET A 182 -18.49 1.28 6.84
C MET A 182 -19.24 1.48 8.16
N GLN A 183 -20.56 1.71 8.14
CA GLN A 183 -21.40 1.79 9.35
C GLN A 183 -21.76 0.42 9.93
N THR A 184 -21.74 -0.63 9.12
CA THR A 184 -22.03 -2.02 9.53
C THR A 184 -20.78 -2.89 9.66
N CYS A 185 -19.63 -2.43 9.15
CA CYS A 185 -18.32 -3.06 9.34
C CYS A 185 -17.99 -3.20 10.83
N ASN A 186 -17.69 -4.42 11.28
CA ASN A 186 -17.35 -4.76 12.68
C ASN A 186 -18.45 -4.45 13.72
N ARG A 187 -19.72 -4.57 13.34
CA ARG A 187 -20.77 -4.97 14.30
C ARG A 187 -20.80 -6.49 14.49
#